data_AF-A0A7Y2TQC3-F1
#
_entry.id   AF-A0A7Y2TQC3-F1
#
_cell.length_a   1.000
_cell.length_b   1.000
_cell.length_c   1.000
_cell.angle_alpha   90.00
_cell.angle_beta   90.00
_cell.angle_gamma   90.00
#
_symmetry.space_group_name_H-M   'P 1'
#
loop_
_entity.id
_entity.type
_entity.pdbx_description
1 polymer ?
#
loop_
_entity_poly.entity_id
_entity_poly.type
_entity_poly.pdbx_seq_one_letter_code
_entity_poly.pdbx_strand_id
1 'polypeptide(L)'
;MIVDKAGDFIRALNRMDIPRDSPATPRAVMMVEPEGFYVGAETALDNHYMDLSRPADPERARDQFTGLVRLIRSTGTEVLVFPGSVRTPDDVFPNNVFATLPGRLIIGHMRYPIRRLEAERSDIPAFFAERGYRIIDLRD
;
A
#
# COMPACT_ATOMS: atom_id res chain seq x y z
N MET A 1 10.28 15.82 -0.59
CA MET A 1 10.67 16.63 0.58
C MET A 1 9.92 16.05 1.76
N ILE A 2 10.61 15.36 2.65
CA ILE A 2 10.04 14.92 3.93
C ILE A 2 10.27 16.09 4.90
N VAL A 3 9.23 16.51 5.60
CA VAL A 3 9.23 17.66 6.51
C VAL A 3 8.74 17.20 7.88
N ASP A 4 9.30 17.73 8.95
CA ASP A 4 9.04 17.30 10.34
C ASP A 4 8.26 18.33 11.17
N LYS A 5 8.06 19.54 10.63
CA LYS A 5 7.31 20.63 11.29
C LYS A 5 6.09 21.02 10.45
N ALA A 6 4.98 21.29 11.13
CA ALA A 6 3.73 21.73 10.51
C ALA A 6 3.94 22.98 9.62
N GLY A 7 4.74 23.96 10.07
CA GLY A 7 5.04 25.15 9.27
C GLY A 7 5.81 24.87 7.98
N ASP A 8 6.71 23.89 8.01
CA ASP A 8 7.47 23.45 6.82
C ASP A 8 6.60 22.65 5.86
N PHE A 9 5.67 21.86 6.38
CA PHE A 9 4.63 21.21 5.58
C PHE A 9 3.76 22.20 4.84
N ILE A 10 3.23 23.23 5.53
CA ILE A 10 2.41 24.26 4.88
C ILE A 10 3.22 25.02 3.81
N ARG A 11 4.49 25.35 4.08
CA ARG A 11 5.37 25.98 3.07
C ARG A 11 5.61 25.07 1.87
N ALA A 12 5.85 23.78 2.09
CA ALA A 12 6.05 22.82 1.02
C ALA A 12 4.77 22.64 0.19
N LEU A 13 3.62 22.51 0.84
CA LEU A 13 2.30 22.39 0.20
C LEU A 13 2.00 23.60 -0.70
N ASN A 14 2.24 24.82 -0.19
CA ASN A 14 2.05 26.06 -0.95
C ASN A 14 3.00 26.18 -2.17
N ARG A 15 4.16 25.51 -2.14
CA ARG A 15 5.11 25.46 -3.27
C ARG A 15 4.79 24.38 -4.29
N MET A 16 4.03 23.34 -3.91
CA MET A 16 3.74 22.21 -4.78
C MET A 16 2.66 22.51 -5.82
N ASP A 17 2.02 23.69 -5.77
CA ASP A 17 0.97 24.14 -6.68
C ASP A 17 -0.05 23.01 -6.97
N ILE A 18 -0.50 22.33 -5.91
CA ILE A 18 -1.41 21.20 -6.04
C ILE A 18 -2.75 21.76 -6.54
N PRO A 19 -3.22 21.37 -7.74
CA PRO A 19 -4.45 21.89 -8.29
C PRO A 19 -5.60 21.52 -7.36
N ARG A 20 -6.26 22.53 -6.79
CA ARG A 20 -7.38 22.35 -5.86
C ARG A 20 -8.56 21.59 -6.48
N ASP A 21 -8.62 21.59 -7.81
CA ASP A 21 -9.66 20.95 -8.63
C ASP A 21 -9.19 19.63 -9.25
N SER A 22 -8.10 19.04 -8.74
CA SER A 22 -7.69 17.69 -9.15
C SER A 22 -8.82 16.71 -8.85
N PRO A 23 -9.07 15.71 -9.72
CA PRO A 23 -10.08 14.69 -9.44
C PRO A 23 -9.83 14.10 -8.05
N ALA A 24 -10.83 14.20 -7.16
CA ALA A 24 -10.76 13.64 -5.81
C ALA A 24 -10.74 12.11 -5.80
N THR A 25 -10.86 11.49 -6.98
CA THR A 25 -10.93 10.05 -7.17
C THR A 25 -9.65 9.51 -7.81
N PRO A 26 -9.10 8.39 -7.29
CA PRO A 26 -7.94 7.76 -7.89
C PRO A 26 -8.29 7.20 -9.27
N ARG A 27 -7.33 7.22 -10.20
CA ARG A 27 -7.49 6.62 -11.54
C ARG A 27 -7.61 5.10 -11.49
N ALA A 28 -6.95 4.49 -10.51
CA ALA A 28 -6.95 3.06 -10.25
C ALA A 28 -6.64 2.80 -8.77
N VAL A 29 -7.04 1.65 -8.26
CA VAL A 29 -6.68 1.14 -6.93
C VAL A 29 -5.79 -0.08 -7.10
N MET A 30 -4.65 -0.10 -6.41
CA MET A 30 -3.76 -1.26 -6.32
C MET A 30 -4.09 -2.05 -5.07
N MET A 31 -4.22 -3.38 -5.20
CA MET A 31 -4.52 -4.30 -4.11
C MET A 31 -3.65 -5.56 -4.24
N VAL A 32 -3.38 -6.22 -3.11
CA VAL A 32 -2.65 -7.49 -3.06
C VAL A 32 -3.53 -8.55 -2.41
N GLU A 33 -3.61 -9.74 -3.00
CA GLU A 33 -4.44 -10.83 -2.49
C GLU A 33 -3.99 -11.31 -1.09
N PRO A 34 -4.93 -11.72 -0.21
CA PRO A 34 -4.65 -12.14 1.16
C PRO A 34 -4.15 -13.59 1.26
N GLU A 35 -3.10 -13.91 0.53
CA GLU A 35 -2.52 -15.26 0.54
C GLU A 35 -1.80 -15.53 1.87
N GLY A 36 -2.31 -16.52 2.62
CA GLY A 36 -1.77 -16.85 3.95
C GLY A 36 -2.00 -15.75 4.99
N PHE A 37 -3.06 -14.95 4.89
CA PHE A 37 -3.33 -13.85 5.81
C PHE A 37 -3.53 -14.33 7.26
N TYR A 38 -2.82 -13.70 8.21
CA TYR A 38 -2.94 -13.92 9.65
C TYR A 38 -2.58 -12.66 10.44
N VAL A 39 -2.90 -12.64 11.74
CA VAL A 39 -2.50 -11.55 12.65
C VAL A 39 -1.08 -11.79 13.15
N GLY A 40 -0.13 -10.98 12.69
CA GLY A 40 1.29 -11.10 13.04
C GLY A 40 1.61 -10.74 14.49
N ALA A 41 2.31 -11.61 15.22
CA ALA A 41 2.68 -11.36 16.62
C ALA A 41 3.65 -10.19 16.79
N GLU A 42 4.59 -10.02 15.85
CA GLU A 42 5.56 -8.92 15.88
C GLU A 42 4.91 -7.56 15.60
N THR A 43 4.03 -7.50 14.60
CA THR A 43 3.32 -6.29 14.19
C THR A 43 2.17 -5.93 15.13
N ALA A 44 1.68 -6.89 15.93
CA ALA A 44 0.71 -6.64 16.99
C ALA A 44 1.26 -5.86 18.19
N LEU A 45 2.58 -5.76 18.34
CA LEU A 45 3.20 -5.10 19.49
C LEU A 45 2.88 -3.60 19.58
N ASP A 46 2.70 -2.93 18.44
CA ASP A 46 2.43 -1.49 18.37
C ASP A 46 1.17 -1.12 17.57
N ASN A 47 0.42 -2.12 17.09
CA ASN A 47 -0.84 -1.92 16.38
C ASN A 47 -2.04 -2.36 17.24
N HIS A 48 -2.77 -1.39 17.81
CA HIS A 48 -3.93 -1.63 18.67
C HIS A 48 -5.03 -2.50 18.02
N TYR A 49 -5.11 -2.53 16.69
CA TYR A 49 -6.12 -3.32 15.97
C TYR A 49 -5.73 -4.79 15.78
N MET A 50 -4.47 -5.15 16.01
CA MET A 50 -3.96 -6.51 15.85
C MET A 50 -4.11 -7.29 17.17
N ASP A 51 -5.27 -7.94 17.32
CA ASP A 51 -5.61 -8.75 18.50
C ASP A 51 -5.31 -10.23 18.26
N LEU A 52 -4.25 -10.74 18.89
CA LEU A 52 -3.84 -12.14 18.79
C LEU A 52 -4.86 -13.14 19.37
N SER A 53 -5.79 -12.68 20.23
CA SER A 53 -6.89 -13.52 20.72
C SER A 53 -8.00 -13.73 19.68
N ARG A 54 -7.96 -12.96 18.59
CA ARG A 54 -8.95 -12.97 17.50
C ARG A 54 -8.25 -13.31 16.18
N PRO A 55 -7.96 -14.60 15.92
CA PRO A 55 -7.27 -14.99 14.69
C PRO A 55 -8.09 -14.62 13.45
N ALA A 56 -7.38 -14.30 12.37
CA ALA A 56 -8.00 -14.08 11.08
C ALA A 56 -8.46 -15.42 10.48
N ASP A 57 -9.57 -15.38 9.76
CA ASP A 57 -10.06 -16.48 8.93
C ASP A 57 -9.59 -16.21 7.48
N PRO A 58 -8.65 -17.01 6.93
CA PRO A 58 -8.09 -16.77 5.61
C PRO A 58 -9.11 -16.91 4.47
N GLU A 59 -10.08 -17.82 4.60
CA GLU A 59 -11.12 -18.00 3.57
C GLU A 59 -12.05 -16.79 3.57
N ARG A 60 -12.51 -16.39 4.75
CA ARG A 60 -13.32 -15.18 4.90
C ARG A 60 -12.58 -13.92 4.42
N ALA A 61 -11.27 -13.82 4.66
CA ALA A 61 -10.46 -12.71 4.18
C ALA A 61 -10.40 -12.67 2.65
N ARG A 62 -10.23 -13.83 1.98
CA ARG A 62 -10.28 -13.94 0.51
C ARG A 62 -11.66 -13.58 -0.05
N ASP A 63 -12.74 -14.01 0.59
CA ASP A 63 -14.11 -13.68 0.18
C ASP A 63 -14.38 -12.17 0.32
N GLN A 64 -13.97 -11.57 1.44
CA GLN A 64 -14.09 -10.13 1.67
C GLN A 64 -13.25 -9.34 0.67
N PHE A 65 -12.02 -9.77 0.39
CA PHE A 65 -11.16 -9.17 -0.62
C PHE A 65 -11.82 -9.20 -2.00
N THR A 66 -12.31 -10.36 -2.43
CA THR A 66 -12.99 -10.54 -3.71
C THR A 66 -14.23 -9.66 -3.81
N GLY A 67 -15.00 -9.57 -2.72
CA GLY A 67 -16.17 -8.68 -2.62
C GLY A 67 -15.78 -7.21 -2.77
N LEU A 68 -14.71 -6.77 -2.10
CA LEU A 68 -14.22 -5.39 -2.18
C LEU A 68 -13.72 -5.05 -3.58
N VAL A 69 -12.96 -5.93 -4.23
CA VAL A 69 -12.52 -5.76 -5.63
C VAL A 69 -13.72 -5.59 -6.56
N ARG A 70 -14.75 -6.42 -6.42
CA ARG A 70 -15.99 -6.32 -7.22
C ARG A 70 -16.71 -4.99 -6.98
N LEU A 71 -16.82 -4.58 -5.72
CA LEU A 71 -17.48 -3.33 -5.35
C LEU A 71 -16.75 -2.13 -5.95
N ILE A 72 -15.42 -2.03 -5.80
CA ILE A 72 -14.65 -0.92 -6.39
C ILE A 72 -14.78 -0.91 -7.91
N ARG A 73 -14.65 -2.07 -8.58
CA ARG A 73 -14.82 -2.17 -10.05
C ARG A 73 -16.21 -1.71 -10.51
N SER A 74 -17.26 -1.97 -9.72
CA SER A 74 -18.62 -1.54 -10.04
C SER A 74 -18.80 -0.01 -10.08
N THR A 75 -17.89 0.75 -9.46
CA THR A 75 -17.87 2.22 -9.52
C THR A 75 -17.23 2.76 -10.80
N GLY A 76 -16.68 1.88 -11.66
CA GLY A 76 -15.92 2.25 -12.86
C GLY A 76 -14.42 2.49 -12.60
N THR A 77 -13.96 2.41 -11.35
CA THR A 77 -12.54 2.50 -11.01
C THR A 77 -11.79 1.21 -11.35
N GLU A 78 -10.65 1.35 -12.03
CA GLU A 78 -9.76 0.22 -12.32
C GLU A 78 -9.18 -0.35 -11.02
N VAL A 79 -9.12 -1.69 -10.91
CA VAL A 79 -8.51 -2.37 -9.77
C VAL A 79 -7.42 -3.31 -10.27
N LEU A 80 -6.17 -2.97 -9.92
CA LEU A 80 -4.96 -3.74 -10.19
C LEU A 80 -4.74 -4.70 -9.01
N VAL A 81 -4.89 -6.00 -9.27
CA VAL A 81 -4.72 -7.04 -8.26
C VAL A 81 -3.40 -7.75 -8.50
N PHE A 82 -2.53 -7.73 -7.50
CA PHE A 82 -1.28 -8.49 -7.47
C PHE A 82 -1.43 -9.74 -6.61
N PRO A 83 -0.76 -10.85 -6.97
CA PRO A 83 -0.79 -12.05 -6.15
C PRO A 83 -0.16 -11.77 -4.77
N GLY A 84 -0.76 -12.37 -3.74
CA GLY A 84 -0.22 -12.39 -2.39
C GLY A 84 0.91 -13.40 -2.23
N SER A 85 1.47 -13.47 -1.02
CA SER A 85 2.50 -14.44 -0.68
C SER A 85 2.42 -14.82 0.80
N VAL A 86 2.50 -16.13 1.08
CA VAL A 86 2.57 -16.67 2.45
C VAL A 86 3.80 -16.18 3.23
N ARG A 87 4.83 -15.67 2.54
CA ARG A 87 6.03 -15.10 3.17
C ARG A 87 5.81 -13.68 3.70
N THR A 88 4.80 -12.99 3.19
CA THR A 88 4.51 -11.57 3.45
C THR A 88 3.00 -11.39 3.69
N PRO A 89 2.46 -11.93 4.79
CA PRO A 89 1.01 -11.96 5.05
C PRO A 89 0.37 -10.57 5.15
N ASP A 90 1.14 -9.55 5.53
CA ASP A 90 0.70 -8.16 5.69
C ASP A 90 0.76 -7.34 4.38
N ASP A 91 1.20 -7.94 3.25
CA ASP A 91 1.25 -7.30 1.92
C ASP A 91 -0.12 -6.84 1.41
N VAL A 92 -1.20 -7.37 1.99
CA VAL A 92 -2.59 -6.94 1.75
C VAL A 92 -2.79 -5.44 2.02
N PHE A 93 -1.87 -4.82 2.75
CA PHE A 93 -1.79 -3.38 2.99
C PHE A 93 -0.61 -2.76 2.22
N PRO A 94 -0.65 -2.74 0.87
CA PRO A 94 0.51 -2.30 0.08
C PRO A 94 0.79 -0.80 0.26
N ASN A 95 -0.17 -0.02 0.77
CA ASN A 95 -0.02 1.40 1.07
C ASN A 95 1.03 1.70 2.16
N ASN A 96 1.43 0.70 2.94
CA ASN A 96 2.45 0.88 3.97
C ASN A 96 3.87 0.88 3.39
N VAL A 97 4.06 0.17 2.27
CA VAL A 97 5.35 0.03 1.58
C VAL A 97 5.41 0.92 0.36
N PHE A 98 4.32 1.03 -0.39
CA PHE A 98 4.27 1.73 -1.67
C PHE A 98 3.41 2.98 -1.58
N ALA A 99 3.91 4.07 -2.15
CA ALA A 99 3.13 5.28 -2.39
C ALA A 99 3.25 5.71 -3.86
N THR A 100 2.14 6.11 -4.46
CA THR A 100 2.10 6.60 -5.83
C THR A 100 1.95 8.12 -5.86
N LEU A 101 2.69 8.73 -6.78
CA LEU A 101 2.55 10.13 -7.17
C LEU A 101 2.46 10.18 -8.70
N PRO A 102 2.02 11.30 -9.30
CA PRO A 102 2.10 11.46 -10.74
C PRO A 102 3.50 11.13 -11.27
N GLY A 103 3.57 10.08 -12.10
CA GLY A 103 4.80 9.57 -12.75
C GLY A 103 5.84 8.95 -11.81
N ARG A 104 5.51 8.65 -10.54
CA ARG A 104 6.47 8.15 -9.54
C ARG A 104 5.87 7.08 -8.65
N LEU A 105 6.65 6.03 -8.39
CA LEU A 105 6.39 5.04 -7.34
C LEU A 105 7.48 5.21 -6.27
N ILE A 106 7.07 5.33 -5.02
CA ILE A 106 7.95 5.40 -3.85
C ILE A 106 7.91 4.05 -3.14
N ILE A 107 9.07 3.51 -2.77
CA ILE A 107 9.24 2.34 -1.91
C ILE A 107 9.74 2.85 -0.55
N GLY A 108 8.93 2.62 0.48
CA GLY A 108 9.21 3.00 1.87
C GLY A 108 10.00 1.95 2.63
N HIS A 109 10.50 2.34 3.80
CA HIS A 109 11.28 1.47 4.68
C HIS A 109 10.44 1.07 5.90
N MET A 110 10.02 -0.20 5.92
CA MET A 110 9.21 -0.74 7.02
C MET A 110 10.03 -0.97 8.29
N ARG A 111 9.41 -0.65 9.44
CA ARG A 111 10.01 -0.80 10.78
C ARG A 111 10.36 -2.26 11.11
N TYR A 112 9.46 -3.19 10.82
CA TYR A 112 9.59 -4.60 11.21
C TYR A 112 10.24 -5.46 10.10
N PRO A 113 11.18 -6.37 10.43
CA PRO A 113 11.84 -7.25 9.46
C PRO A 113 10.88 -8.02 8.55
N ILE A 114 9.82 -8.61 9.10
CA ILE A 114 8.83 -9.37 8.31
C ILE A 114 8.16 -8.49 7.26
N ARG A 115 7.91 -7.22 7.61
CA ARG A 115 7.31 -6.23 6.70
C ARG A 115 8.31 -5.60 5.74
N ARG A 116 9.62 -5.69 5.99
CA ARG A 116 10.63 -5.27 4.99
C ARG A 116 10.68 -6.19 3.79
N LEU A 117 10.34 -7.47 3.96
CA LEU A 117 10.25 -8.43 2.85
C LEU A 117 9.23 -8.01 1.79
N GLU A 118 8.18 -7.29 2.19
CA GLU A 118 7.17 -6.70 1.30
C GLU A 118 7.79 -5.75 0.27
N ALA A 119 8.87 -5.05 0.61
CA ALA A 119 9.57 -4.13 -0.28
C ALA A 119 10.51 -4.85 -1.27
N GLU A 120 10.82 -6.13 -1.05
CA GLU A 120 11.71 -6.92 -1.92
C GLU A 120 10.98 -7.54 -3.13
N ARG A 121 9.66 -7.38 -3.21
CA ARG A 121 8.88 -7.86 -4.36
C ARG A 121 9.19 -7.04 -5.60
N SER A 122 9.44 -7.72 -6.72
CA SER A 122 9.82 -7.10 -7.99
C SER A 122 8.63 -6.82 -8.92
N ASP A 123 7.52 -7.52 -8.74
CA ASP A 123 6.33 -7.47 -9.59
C ASP A 123 5.67 -6.08 -9.61
N ILE A 124 5.52 -5.44 -8.44
CA ILE A 124 4.92 -4.11 -8.33
C ILE A 124 5.84 -3.03 -8.94
N PRO A 125 7.12 -2.88 -8.54
CA PRO A 125 8.01 -1.91 -9.18
C PRO A 125 8.16 -2.11 -10.68
N ALA A 126 8.25 -3.36 -11.16
CA ALA A 126 8.33 -3.67 -12.59
C ALA A 126 7.07 -3.19 -13.34
N PHE A 127 5.88 -3.51 -12.82
CA PHE A 127 4.60 -3.09 -13.41
C PHE A 127 4.51 -1.57 -13.61
N PHE A 128 4.98 -0.79 -12.63
CA PHE A 128 4.97 0.67 -12.68
C PHE A 128 6.07 1.21 -13.61
N ALA A 129 7.27 0.62 -13.58
CA ALA A 129 8.36 1.02 -14.46
C ALA A 129 8.00 0.82 -15.95
N GLU A 130 7.35 -0.29 -16.30
CA GLU A 130 6.82 -0.55 -17.65
C GLU A 130 5.82 0.52 -18.13
N ARG A 131 5.16 1.22 -17.20
CA ARG A 131 4.21 2.32 -17.45
C ARG A 131 4.85 3.70 -17.37
N GLY A 132 6.18 3.76 -17.32
CA GLY A 132 6.95 5.01 -17.31
C GLY A 132 7.01 5.70 -15.95
N TYR A 133 6.70 5.02 -14.85
CA TYR A 133 6.88 5.59 -13.52
C TYR A 133 8.36 5.54 -13.12
N ARG A 134 8.87 6.64 -12.58
CA ARG A 134 10.17 6.65 -11.91
C ARG A 134 10.06 5.99 -10.54
N ILE A 135 10.89 4.99 -10.29
CA ILE A 135 11.00 4.34 -8.98
C ILE A 135 11.90 5.17 -8.07
N ILE A 136 11.46 5.41 -6.85
CA ILE A 136 12.21 6.10 -5.79
C ILE A 136 12.26 5.15 -4.59
N ASP A 137 13.45 4.64 -4.29
CA ASP A 137 13.67 3.78 -3.15
C ASP A 137 14.17 4.60 -1.96
N LEU A 138 13.50 4.48 -0.80
CA LEU A 138 13.84 5.20 0.42
C LEU A 138 14.37 4.26 1.52
N ARG A 139 14.78 3.04 1.15
CA ARG A 139 15.33 2.05 2.10
C ARG A 139 16.81 2.26 2.43
N ASP A 140 17.49 3.10 1.65
CA ASP A 140 18.89 3.53 1.87
C ASP A 140 19.04 4.54 3.01
#